data_AF-A0A354TQ94-F1
#
_entry.id   AF-A0A354TQ94-F1
#
_cell.length_a   1.000
_cell.length_b   1.000
_cell.length_c   1.000
_cell.angle_alpha   90.00
_cell.angle_beta   90.00
_cell.angle_gamma   90.00
#
_symmetry.space_group_name_H-M   'P 1'
#
loop_
_entity.id
_entity.type
_entity.pdbx_description
1 polymer ?
#
loop_
_entity_poly.entity_id
_entity_poly.type
_entity_poly.pdbx_seq_one_letter_code
_entity_poly.pdbx_strand_id
1 'polypeptide(L)'
;PEYYIYGGVLFVPLNMNLIKRWGNDWGRSAPVSLLQARNEWASPDRRELVVALQVLAADVNLGYHDWRNWVVEFVNDEPIRDFAHFADMLQFNAEENIVFENSNGYQMVINHQEALDSEQAVLSQYRIPSAYSTGLINRGD
;
A
#
# COMPACT_ATOMS: atom_id res chain seq x y z
N PRO A 1 -0.33 -0.54 -14.24
CA PRO A 1 -0.38 0.37 -13.07
C PRO A 1 0.48 -0.23 -11.98
N GLU A 2 1.18 0.59 -11.21
CA GLU A 2 2.02 0.09 -10.12
C GLU A 2 1.17 -0.40 -8.96
N TYR A 3 1.58 -1.53 -8.36
CA TYR A 3 0.98 -2.08 -7.16
C TYR A 3 1.95 -3.00 -6.42
N TYR A 4 1.70 -3.20 -5.13
CA TYR A 4 2.36 -4.22 -4.30
C TYR A 4 1.31 -4.78 -3.33
N ILE A 5 1.14 -6.09 -3.30
CA ILE A 5 0.39 -6.85 -2.31
C ILE A 5 1.36 -7.39 -1.27
N TYR A 6 1.15 -7.03 -0.01
CA TYR A 6 1.98 -7.49 1.11
C TYR A 6 1.07 -7.83 2.30
N GLY A 7 1.19 -9.01 2.89
CA GLY A 7 0.27 -9.48 3.94
C GLY A 7 -1.20 -9.49 3.50
N GLY A 8 -1.46 -9.64 2.19
CA GLY A 8 -2.78 -9.53 1.58
C GLY A 8 -3.32 -8.10 1.43
N VAL A 9 -2.57 -7.07 1.78
CA VAL A 9 -2.97 -5.66 1.60
C VAL A 9 -2.51 -5.17 0.23
N LEU A 10 -3.44 -4.67 -0.60
CA LEU A 10 -3.11 -4.09 -1.91
C LEU A 10 -2.74 -2.61 -1.76
N PHE A 11 -1.45 -2.31 -1.97
CA PHE A 11 -0.91 -0.96 -2.01
C PHE A 11 -0.75 -0.45 -3.45
N VAL A 12 -1.02 0.84 -3.64
CA VAL A 12 -0.86 1.55 -4.92
C VAL A 12 -0.38 2.99 -4.68
N PRO A 13 0.30 3.63 -5.65
CA PRO A 13 0.59 5.05 -5.57
C PRO A 13 -0.69 5.90 -5.73
N LEU A 14 -0.80 6.96 -4.93
CA LEU A 14 -1.83 7.98 -5.09
C LEU A 14 -1.51 8.87 -6.29
N ASN A 15 -2.18 8.61 -7.41
CA ASN A 15 -2.07 9.44 -8.60
C ASN A 15 -3.43 9.69 -9.26
N MET A 16 -3.44 10.52 -10.32
CA MET A 16 -4.68 10.85 -11.02
C MET A 16 -5.36 9.66 -11.69
N ASN A 17 -4.62 8.61 -12.06
CA ASN A 17 -5.22 7.41 -12.63
C ASN A 17 -6.01 6.63 -11.57
N LEU A 18 -5.53 6.61 -10.32
CA LEU A 18 -6.29 6.08 -9.19
C LEU A 18 -7.56 6.90 -8.95
N ILE A 19 -7.45 8.22 -8.80
CA ILE A 19 -8.60 9.11 -8.52
C ILE A 19 -9.67 9.03 -9.62
N LYS A 20 -9.27 8.95 -10.89
CA LYS A 20 -10.22 8.86 -12.02
C LYS A 20 -11.00 7.54 -12.07
N ARG A 21 -10.67 6.53 -11.26
CA ARG A 21 -11.47 5.29 -11.17
C ARG A 21 -12.87 5.51 -10.61
N TRP A 22 -13.10 6.61 -9.90
CA TRP A 22 -14.42 7.01 -9.41
C TRP A 22 -15.28 7.73 -10.48
N GLY A 23 -14.85 7.71 -11.74
CA GLY A 23 -15.61 8.19 -12.89
C GLY A 23 -15.42 9.68 -13.19
N ASN A 24 -16.27 10.21 -14.08
CA ASN A 24 -16.13 11.58 -14.57
C ASN A 24 -16.32 12.65 -13.49
N ASP A 25 -17.14 12.38 -12.45
CA ASP A 25 -17.39 13.27 -11.31
C ASP A 25 -16.56 12.87 -10.08
N TRP A 26 -15.33 12.38 -10.30
CA TRP A 26 -14.40 11.92 -9.25
C TRP A 26 -14.21 12.94 -8.12
N GLY A 27 -14.36 14.24 -8.40
CA GLY A 27 -14.23 15.30 -7.39
C GLY A 27 -15.29 15.24 -6.30
N ARG A 28 -16.40 14.53 -6.53
CA ARG A 28 -17.46 14.28 -5.55
C ARG A 28 -17.55 12.83 -5.10
N SER A 29 -17.15 11.89 -5.94
CA SER A 29 -17.32 10.45 -5.68
C SER A 29 -16.08 9.77 -5.10
N ALA A 30 -14.88 10.32 -5.28
CA ALA A 30 -13.67 9.77 -4.66
C ALA A 30 -13.65 10.01 -3.14
N PRO A 31 -13.01 9.13 -2.34
CA PRO A 31 -12.87 9.32 -0.92
C PRO A 31 -12.23 10.66 -0.59
N VAL A 32 -12.84 11.40 0.34
CA VAL A 32 -12.38 12.73 0.75
C VAL A 32 -10.94 12.70 1.25
N SER A 33 -10.55 11.64 1.97
CA SER A 33 -9.18 11.42 2.43
C SER A 33 -8.17 11.40 1.28
N LEU A 34 -8.47 10.72 0.17
CA LEU A 34 -7.59 10.67 -0.99
C LEU A 34 -7.53 12.03 -1.72
N LEU A 35 -8.64 12.76 -1.76
CA LEU A 35 -8.69 14.10 -2.35
C LEU A 35 -7.88 15.11 -1.53
N GLN A 36 -7.96 15.03 -0.21
CA GLN A 36 -7.17 15.85 0.72
C GLN A 36 -5.69 15.53 0.60
N ALA A 37 -5.33 14.26 0.72
CA ALA A 37 -3.96 13.78 0.63
C ALA A 37 -3.28 14.15 -0.70
N ARG A 38 -4.04 14.16 -1.81
CA ARG A 38 -3.52 14.65 -3.11
C ARG A 38 -3.15 16.13 -3.08
N ASN A 39 -3.88 16.95 -2.33
CA ASN A 39 -3.65 18.40 -2.26
C ASN A 39 -2.51 18.74 -1.29
N GLU A 40 -2.12 17.81 -0.42
CA GLU A 40 -0.94 17.94 0.43
C GLU A 40 0.32 17.82 -0.44
N TRP A 41 1.14 18.86 -0.42
CA TRP A 41 2.17 19.12 -1.43
C TRP A 41 3.17 17.98 -1.62
N ALA A 42 3.44 17.66 -2.89
CA ALA A 42 4.69 17.03 -3.26
C ALA A 42 5.84 17.96 -2.84
N SER A 43 6.61 17.54 -1.84
CA SER A 43 7.87 18.18 -1.47
C SER A 43 9.02 17.42 -2.12
N PRO A 44 10.24 17.98 -2.18
CA PRO A 44 11.41 17.20 -2.60
C PRO A 44 11.57 15.88 -1.82
N ASP A 45 11.11 15.86 -0.56
CA ASP A 45 11.25 14.73 0.36
C ASP A 45 10.06 13.74 0.31
N ARG A 46 8.94 14.13 -0.30
CA ARG A 46 7.73 13.31 -0.45
C ARG A 46 7.10 13.54 -1.81
N ARG A 47 7.40 12.66 -2.76
CA ARG A 47 7.03 12.74 -4.18
C ARG A 47 5.70 12.07 -4.46
N GLU A 48 5.42 10.95 -3.80
CA GLU A 48 4.18 10.19 -3.95
C GLU A 48 3.68 9.66 -2.61
N LEU A 49 2.37 9.60 -2.46
CA LEU A 49 1.72 8.96 -1.32
C LEU A 49 1.33 7.53 -1.66
N VAL A 50 1.31 6.67 -0.65
CA VAL A 50 0.90 5.27 -0.78
C VAL A 50 -0.52 5.11 -0.27
N VAL A 51 -1.33 4.30 -0.96
CA VAL A 51 -2.70 3.98 -0.55
C VAL A 51 -2.82 2.47 -0.34
N ALA A 52 -3.17 2.04 0.86
CA ALA A 52 -3.76 0.74 1.13
C ALA A 52 -5.19 0.73 0.55
N LEU A 53 -5.30 0.28 -0.69
CA LEU A 53 -6.53 0.38 -1.48
C LEU A 53 -7.61 -0.57 -0.95
N GLN A 54 -7.22 -1.79 -0.62
CA GLN A 54 -8.09 -2.84 -0.10
C GLN A 54 -7.28 -3.93 0.59
N VAL A 55 -7.91 -4.63 1.53
CA VAL A 55 -7.36 -5.83 2.17
C VAL A 55 -8.00 -7.09 1.57
N LEU A 56 -7.17 -7.99 1.06
CA LEU A 56 -7.55 -9.33 0.61
C LEU A 56 -7.57 -10.24 1.83
N ALA A 57 -8.78 -10.53 2.33
CA ALA A 57 -8.97 -11.24 3.58
C ALA A 57 -8.19 -12.57 3.65
N ALA A 58 -7.34 -12.67 4.67
CA ALA A 58 -6.54 -13.84 5.01
C ALA A 58 -6.17 -13.80 6.50
N ASP A 59 -5.73 -14.94 7.06
CA ASP A 59 -5.42 -15.03 8.49
C ASP A 59 -4.36 -14.00 8.94
N VAL A 60 -3.35 -13.73 8.09
CA VAL A 60 -2.28 -12.75 8.33
C VAL A 60 -2.77 -11.31 8.52
N ASN A 61 -3.96 -10.96 8.03
CA ASN A 61 -4.54 -9.62 8.12
C ASN A 61 -5.86 -9.58 8.91
N LEU A 62 -6.05 -10.56 9.80
CA LEU A 62 -7.22 -10.61 10.68
C LEU A 62 -7.37 -9.29 11.47
N GLY A 63 -8.58 -8.74 11.44
CA GLY A 63 -8.89 -7.44 12.06
C GLY A 63 -8.81 -6.23 11.11
N TYR A 64 -8.17 -6.35 9.94
CA TYR A 64 -8.02 -5.25 8.98
C TYR A 64 -8.91 -5.36 7.73
N HIS A 65 -9.73 -6.40 7.59
CA HIS A 65 -10.49 -6.71 6.36
C HIS A 65 -11.41 -5.59 5.84
N ASP A 66 -11.88 -4.69 6.72
CA ASP A 66 -12.74 -3.55 6.33
C ASP A 66 -11.96 -2.31 5.89
N TRP A 67 -10.63 -2.31 6.00
CA TRP A 67 -9.78 -1.17 5.65
C TRP A 67 -9.70 -1.00 4.12
N ARG A 68 -9.97 0.23 3.66
CA ARG A 68 -9.98 0.59 2.24
C ARG A 68 -9.62 2.05 2.06
N ASN A 69 -8.98 2.37 0.92
CA ASN A 69 -8.63 3.74 0.53
C ASN A 69 -7.89 4.52 1.64
N TRP A 70 -7.04 3.83 2.38
CA TRP A 70 -6.33 4.39 3.51
C TRP A 70 -4.94 4.86 3.08
N VAL A 71 -4.59 6.11 3.39
CA VAL A 71 -3.29 6.68 3.04
C VAL A 71 -2.27 6.23 4.07
N VAL A 72 -1.14 5.71 3.58
CA VAL A 72 0.02 5.32 4.39
C VAL A 72 1.11 6.35 4.18
N GLU A 73 1.69 6.80 5.28
CA GLU A 73 2.70 7.85 5.29
C GLU A 73 4.04 7.39 5.87
N PHE A 74 4.03 6.37 6.73
CA PHE A 74 5.20 5.81 7.37
C PHE A 74 5.17 4.28 7.30
N VAL A 75 6.37 3.70 7.23
CA VAL A 75 6.62 2.28 7.47
C VAL A 75 7.70 2.17 8.53
N ASN A 76 7.42 1.51 9.65
CA ASN A 76 8.33 1.38 10.81
C ASN A 76 8.94 2.73 11.24
N ASP A 77 8.08 3.72 11.51
CA ASP A 77 8.43 5.10 11.88
C ASP A 77 9.22 5.90 10.81
N GLU A 78 9.59 5.30 9.68
CA GLU A 78 10.30 5.98 8.59
C GLU A 78 9.32 6.55 7.55
N PRO A 79 9.44 7.84 7.17
CA PRO A 79 8.54 8.45 6.21
C PRO A 79 8.74 7.90 4.79
N ILE A 80 7.61 7.64 4.12
CA ILE A 80 7.62 7.22 2.72
C ILE A 80 7.89 8.41 1.81
N ARG A 81 8.91 8.29 0.94
CA ARG A 81 9.22 9.29 -0.09
C ARG A 81 8.40 9.11 -1.36
N ASP A 82 8.23 7.87 -1.82
CA ASP A 82 7.51 7.49 -3.04
C ASP A 82 7.22 5.98 -3.06
N PHE A 83 6.55 5.50 -4.11
CA PHE A 83 6.11 4.10 -4.18
C PHE A 83 7.27 3.10 -4.35
N ALA A 84 8.36 3.51 -5.00
CA ALA A 84 9.56 2.68 -5.12
C ALA A 84 10.26 2.55 -3.76
N HIS A 85 10.43 3.66 -3.04
CA HIS A 85 10.95 3.66 -1.67
C HIS A 85 10.12 2.75 -0.76
N PHE A 86 8.79 2.86 -0.83
CA PHE A 86 7.89 1.97 -0.10
C PHE A 86 8.15 0.49 -0.42
N ALA A 87 8.30 0.12 -1.69
CA ALA A 87 8.59 -1.25 -2.09
C ALA A 87 9.95 -1.75 -1.58
N ASP A 88 10.97 -0.89 -1.53
CA ASP A 88 12.28 -1.22 -0.96
C ASP A 88 12.18 -1.45 0.55
N MET A 89 11.44 -0.60 1.28
CA MET A 89 11.22 -0.75 2.73
C MET A 89 10.60 -2.11 3.08
N LEU A 90 9.66 -2.62 2.25
CA LEU A 90 9.06 -3.94 2.46
C LEU A 90 10.00 -5.10 2.11
N GLN A 91 10.80 -4.97 1.04
CA GLN A 91 11.71 -6.03 0.61
C GLN A 91 12.91 -6.20 1.54
N PHE A 92 13.44 -5.09 2.06
CA PHE A 92 14.64 -5.07 2.88
C PHE A 92 14.32 -4.93 4.37
N ASN A 93 13.05 -5.10 4.75
CA ASN A 93 12.64 -5.15 6.15
C ASN A 93 13.37 -6.30 6.88
N ALA A 94 13.95 -5.99 8.03
CA ALA A 94 14.57 -6.97 8.92
C ALA A 94 13.82 -7.12 10.26
N GLU A 95 12.76 -6.33 10.47
CA GLU A 95 11.97 -6.35 11.69
C GLU A 95 10.92 -7.46 11.66
N GLU A 96 10.53 -7.95 12.85
CA GLU A 96 9.52 -9.00 12.99
C GLU A 96 8.16 -8.57 12.44
N ASN A 97 7.82 -7.28 12.61
CA ASN A 97 6.58 -6.70 12.15
C ASN A 97 6.85 -5.52 11.23
N ILE A 98 5.97 -5.35 10.25
CA ILE A 98 5.88 -4.13 9.47
C ILE A 98 4.70 -3.32 10.01
N VAL A 99 4.98 -2.08 10.41
CA VAL A 99 3.99 -1.13 10.91
C VAL A 99 3.75 -0.09 9.82
N PHE A 100 2.58 -0.15 9.20
CA PHE A 100 2.09 0.92 8.33
C PHE A 100 1.37 1.95 9.19
N GLU A 101 1.65 3.25 8.98
CA GLU A 101 1.05 4.33 9.78
C GLU A 101 0.66 5.54 8.92
N ASN A 102 -0.36 6.29 9.37
CA ASN A 102 -0.74 7.60 8.82
C ASN A 102 -0.50 8.74 9.83
N SER A 103 -0.56 9.99 9.37
CA SER A 103 -0.37 11.19 10.21
C SER A 103 -1.33 11.34 11.40
N ASN A 104 -2.43 10.58 11.43
CA ASN A 104 -3.38 10.57 12.54
C ASN A 104 -3.02 9.54 13.62
N GLY A 105 -1.91 8.79 13.47
CA GLY A 105 -1.44 7.77 14.41
C GLY A 105 -2.17 6.44 14.32
N TYR A 106 -2.98 6.21 13.28
CA TYR A 106 -3.58 4.89 13.05
C TYR A 106 -2.54 3.96 12.45
N GLN A 107 -2.45 2.75 12.99
CA GLN A 107 -1.47 1.76 12.59
C GLN A 107 -2.13 0.47 12.09
N MET A 108 -1.52 -0.12 11.06
CA MET A 108 -1.76 -1.49 10.62
C MET A 108 -0.45 -2.25 10.79
N VAL A 109 -0.46 -3.26 11.65
CA VAL A 109 0.71 -4.07 11.97
C VAL A 109 0.55 -5.44 11.32
N ILE A 110 1.52 -5.83 10.50
CA ILE A 110 1.56 -7.12 9.81
C ILE A 110 2.84 -7.85 10.23
N ASN A 111 2.74 -9.10 10.67
CA ASN A 111 3.92 -9.91 10.93
C ASN A 111 4.64 -10.23 9.61
N HIS A 112 5.94 -9.96 9.56
CA HIS A 112 6.73 -10.07 8.34
C HIS A 112 6.81 -11.50 7.83
N GLN A 113 7.09 -12.45 8.72
CA GLN A 113 7.24 -13.86 8.34
C GLN A 113 5.91 -14.44 7.87
N GLU A 114 4.81 -14.17 8.58
CA GLU A 114 3.47 -14.63 8.17
C GLU A 114 3.04 -14.02 6.82
N ALA A 115 3.43 -12.77 6.53
CA ALA A 115 3.16 -12.14 5.24
C ALA A 115 3.88 -12.85 4.09
N LEU A 116 5.14 -13.24 4.28
CA LEU A 116 5.91 -14.01 3.30
C LEU A 116 5.36 -15.42 3.12
N ASP A 117 5.06 -16.11 4.23
CA ASP A 117 4.60 -17.50 4.23
C ASP A 117 3.21 -17.64 3.57
N SER A 118 2.36 -16.62 3.71
CA SER A 118 0.99 -16.63 3.17
C SER A 118 0.88 -16.07 1.75
N GLU A 119 1.92 -15.43 1.20
CA GLU A 119 1.85 -14.68 -0.06
C GLU A 119 1.25 -15.50 -1.21
N GLN A 120 1.82 -16.68 -1.48
CA GLN A 120 1.37 -17.54 -2.59
C GLN A 120 -0.06 -18.06 -2.41
N ALA A 121 -0.46 -18.34 -1.17
CA ALA A 121 -1.81 -18.79 -0.86
C ALA A 121 -2.83 -17.67 -1.15
N VAL A 122 -2.54 -16.45 -0.69
CA VAL A 122 -3.39 -15.27 -0.94
C VAL A 122 -3.48 -14.98 -2.43
N LEU A 123 -2.35 -14.91 -3.14
CA LEU A 123 -2.34 -14.66 -4.59
C LEU A 123 -3.16 -15.69 -5.37
N SER A 124 -3.02 -16.98 -5.00
CA SER A 124 -3.77 -18.07 -5.64
C SER A 124 -5.27 -17.96 -5.38
N GLN A 125 -5.68 -17.71 -4.13
CA GLN A 125 -7.08 -17.55 -3.74
C GLN A 125 -7.77 -16.44 -4.53
N TYR A 126 -7.09 -15.32 -4.72
CA TYR A 126 -7.63 -14.15 -5.42
C TYR A 126 -7.29 -14.10 -6.92
N ARG A 127 -6.62 -15.14 -7.45
CA ARG A 127 -6.23 -15.30 -8.86
C ARG A 127 -5.37 -14.14 -9.37
N ILE A 128 -4.43 -13.70 -8.53
CA ILE A 128 -3.51 -12.62 -8.84
C ILE A 128 -2.17 -13.25 -9.26
N PRO A 129 -1.61 -12.90 -10.43
CA PRO A 129 -0.45 -13.60 -10.98
C PRO A 129 0.88 -13.24 -10.31
N SER A 130 0.97 -12.11 -9.61
CA SER A 130 2.19 -11.66 -8.93
C SER A 130 1.85 -10.72 -7.78
N ALA A 131 2.70 -10.69 -6.74
CA ALA A 131 2.54 -9.78 -5.62
C ALA A 131 2.73 -8.32 -6.01
N TYR A 132 3.52 -8.02 -7.04
CA TYR A 132 3.82 -6.64 -7.43
C TYR A 132 3.83 -6.46 -8.96
N SER A 133 3.64 -5.23 -9.40
CA SER A 133 3.68 -4.89 -10.83
C SER A 133 5.06 -5.07 -11.45
N THR A 134 5.10 -5.48 -12.71
CA THR A 134 6.34 -5.57 -13.50
C THR A 134 7.12 -4.26 -13.48
N GLY A 135 8.42 -4.34 -13.17
CA GLY A 135 9.33 -3.20 -13.15
C GLY A 135 9.34 -2.39 -11.84
N LEU A 136 8.46 -2.70 -10.88
CA LEU A 136 8.52 -2.06 -9.56
C LEU A 136 9.76 -2.51 -8.79
N ILE A 137 10.04 -3.81 -8.84
CA ILE A 137 11.19 -4.42 -8.21
C ILE A 137 12.09 -4.91 -9.33
N ASN A 138 13.25 -4.29 -9.48
CA ASN A 138 14.30 -4.82 -10.34
C ASN A 138 14.84 -6.06 -9.63
N ARG A 139 14.51 -7.26 -10.14
CA ARG A 139 15.26 -8.46 -9.77
C ARG A 139 16.70 -8.18 -10.15
N GLY A 140 17.59 -8.09 -9.15
CA GLY A 140 19.00 -8.25 -9.39
C GLY A 140 19.19 -9.65 -9.97
N ASP A 141 19.52 -9.72 -11.25
CA ASP A 141 20.08 -10.92 -11.88
C ASP A 141 21.48 -11.22 -11.32
#